data_AF-A0A843DRD2-F1
#
_entry.id   AF-A0A843DRD2-F1
#
_cell.length_a   1.000
_cell.length_b   1.000
_cell.length_c   1.000
_cell.angle_alpha   90.00
_cell.angle_beta   90.00
_cell.angle_gamma   90.00
#
_symmetry.space_group_name_H-M   'P 1'
#
loop_
_entity.id
_entity.type
_entity.pdbx_description
1 polymer ?
#
loop_
_entity_poly.entity_id
_entity_poly.type
_entity_poly.pdbx_seq_one_letter_code
_entity_poly.pdbx_strand_id
1 'polypeptide(L)' 'TLARETEGYVGSDLEGLCREAAMSALRRGADSVSAEDFAKAKSSVHPTMNPRVREYYDGIRQRFKGGLPKEVQNFIEYQ' A
#
# COMPACT_ATOMS: atom_id res chain seq x y z
N THR A 1 -5.27 -2.44 -16.10
CA THR A 1 -5.87 -1.20 -15.55
C THR A 1 -5.01 -0.75 -14.40
N LEU A 2 -4.95 0.55 -14.13
CA LEU A 2 -4.12 1.11 -13.04
C LEU A 2 -4.42 0.42 -11.69
N ALA A 3 -5.70 0.17 -11.40
CA ALA A 3 -6.12 -0.54 -10.19
C ALA A 3 -5.46 -1.91 -9.98
N ARG A 4 -5.22 -2.68 -11.06
CA ARG A 4 -4.54 -3.99 -10.98
C ARG A 4 -3.04 -3.86 -10.72
N GLU A 5 -2.45 -2.72 -11.09
CA GLU A 5 -1.02 -2.45 -10.96
C GLU A 5 -0.67 -1.82 -9.61
N THR A 6 -1.67 -1.36 -8.86
CA THR A 6 -1.54 -0.77 -7.52
C THR A 6 -1.96 -1.72 -6.40
N GLU A 7 -1.87 -3.03 -6.63
CA GLU A 7 -2.09 -4.03 -5.58
C GLU A 7 -1.10 -3.80 -4.41
N GLY A 8 -1.60 -3.80 -3.18
CA GLY A 8 -0.80 -3.54 -1.97
C GLY A 8 -0.52 -2.06 -1.68
N TYR A 9 -0.94 -1.13 -2.55
CA TYR A 9 -0.92 0.30 -2.23
C TYR A 9 -2.01 0.60 -1.20
N VAL A 10 -1.68 1.41 -0.20
CA VAL A 10 -2.66 2.00 0.72
C VAL A 10 -2.99 3.44 0.31
N GLY A 11 -3.94 4.08 1.00
CA GLY A 11 -4.40 5.43 0.64
C GLY A 11 -3.28 6.47 0.51
N SER A 12 -2.29 6.44 1.40
CA SER A 12 -1.11 7.33 1.32
C SER A 12 -0.26 7.06 0.09
N ASP A 13 -0.10 5.80 -0.30
CA ASP A 13 0.67 5.44 -1.48
C ASP A 13 -0.05 5.91 -2.75
N LEU A 14 -1.39 5.80 -2.79
CA LEU A 14 -2.20 6.29 -3.92
C LEU A 14 -2.18 7.81 -4.03
N GLU A 15 -2.20 8.53 -2.90
CA GLU A 15 -2.02 9.99 -2.89
C GLU A 15 -0.66 10.38 -3.45
N GLY A 16 0.42 9.74 -2.96
CA GLY A 16 1.77 9.95 -3.47
C GLY A 16 1.89 9.62 -4.96
N LEU A 17 1.27 8.53 -5.42
CA LEU A 17 1.26 8.13 -6.83
C LEU A 17 0.60 9.19 -7.72
N CYS A 18 -0.56 9.71 -7.32
CA CYS A 18 -1.25 10.78 -8.04
C CYS A 18 -0.45 12.09 -8.05
N ARG A 19 0.17 12.44 -6.91
CA ARG A 19 1.03 13.62 -6.80
C ARG A 19 2.23 13.52 -7.75
N GLU A 20 2.93 12.39 -7.76
CA GLU A 20 4.10 12.22 -8.65
C GLU A 20 3.71 12.17 -10.13
N ALA A 21 2.57 11.58 -10.48
CA ALA A 21 2.05 11.62 -11.84
C ALA A 21 1.70 13.06 -12.28
N ALA A 22 1.07 13.84 -11.40
CA ALA A 22 0.82 15.26 -11.67
C ALA A 22 2.11 16.05 -11.84
N MET A 23 3.11 15.83 -10.97
CA MET A 23 4.42 16.48 -11.09
C MET A 23 5.17 16.08 -12.37
N SER A 24 5.05 14.83 -12.82
CA SER A 24 5.57 14.38 -14.12
C SER A 24 4.94 15.16 -15.27
N ALA A 25 3.60 15.29 -15.28
CA ALA A 25 2.88 16.03 -16.31
C ALA A 25 3.25 17.52 -16.32
N LEU A 26 3.34 18.14 -15.14
CA LEU A 26 3.76 19.54 -14.99
C LEU A 26 5.18 19.77 -15.53
N ARG A 27 6.14 18.89 -15.19
CA ARG A 27 7.53 19.02 -15.65
C ARG A 27 7.69 18.94 -17.17
N ARG A 28 6.79 18.24 -17.87
CA ARG A 28 6.78 18.17 -19.34
C ARG A 28 5.90 19.23 -20.00
N GLY A 29 5.32 20.16 -19.22
CA GLY A 29 4.49 21.25 -19.74
C GLY A 29 3.14 20.79 -20.29
N ALA A 30 2.53 19.76 -19.71
CA ALA A 30 1.25 19.23 -20.16
C ALA A 30 0.08 19.68 -19.29
N ASP A 31 -1.06 19.95 -19.92
CA ASP A 31 -2.30 20.37 -19.25
C ASP A 31 -3.07 19.21 -18.59
N SER A 32 -2.69 17.97 -18.90
CA SER A 32 -3.36 16.78 -18.37
C SER A 32 -2.39 15.64 -18.10
N VAL A 33 -2.68 14.88 -17.04
CA VAL A 33 -1.97 13.65 -16.67
C VAL A 33 -2.31 12.54 -17.66
N SER A 34 -1.28 11.80 -18.08
CA SER A 34 -1.39 10.67 -18.99
C SER A 34 -1.01 9.34 -18.30
N ALA A 35 -1.25 8.22 -18.97
CA ALA A 35 -0.83 6.91 -18.47
C ALA A 35 0.71 6.79 -18.30
N GLU A 36 1.48 7.52 -19.12
CA GLU A 36 2.95 7.53 -19.03
C GLU A 36 3.42 8.19 -17.72
N ASP A 37 2.70 9.22 -17.26
CA ASP A 37 3.00 9.89 -16.00
C ASP A 37 2.81 8.96 -14.80
N PHE A 38 1.76 8.13 -14.81
CA PHE A 38 1.57 7.07 -13.82
C PHE A 38 2.63 5.98 -13.92
N ALA A 39 3.07 5.62 -15.14
CA ALA A 39 4.16 4.66 -15.31
C ALA A 39 5.46 5.17 -14.69
N LYS A 40 5.77 6.46 -14.84
CA LYS A 40 6.92 7.12 -14.21
C LYS A 40 6.77 7.18 -12.69
N ALA A 41 5.61 7.60 -12.19
CA ALA A 41 5.35 7.72 -10.75
C ALA A 41 5.53 6.39 -9.99
N LYS A 42 5.12 5.27 -10.58
CA LYS A 42 5.30 3.92 -9.99
C LYS A 42 6.76 3.51 -9.77
N SER A 43 7.72 4.16 -10.43
CA SER A 43 9.15 3.88 -10.17
C SER A 43 9.62 4.48 -8.85
N SER A 44 8.90 5.47 -8.34
CA SER A 44 9.27 6.24 -7.15
C SER A 44 8.40 5.89 -5.94
N VAL A 45 7.12 5.61 -6.17
CA VAL A 45 6.16 5.26 -5.12
C VAL A 45 6.05 3.74 -5.01
N HIS A 46 6.19 3.21 -3.80
CA HIS A 46 6.19 1.76 -3.53
C HIS A 46 5.02 1.39 -2.60
N PRO A 47 4.44 0.20 -2.75
CA PRO A 47 3.35 -0.25 -1.89
C PRO A 47 3.82 -0.45 -0.45
N THR A 48 3.11 0.16 0.49
CA THR A 48 3.33 -0.02 1.92
C THR A 48 2.89 -1.42 2.37
N MET A 49 1.78 -1.94 1.82
CA MET A 49 1.21 -3.24 2.22
C MET A 49 1.82 -4.41 1.43
N ASN A 50 3.12 -4.58 1.55
CA ASN A 50 3.85 -5.69 0.95
C ASN A 50 3.52 -7.05 1.62
N PRO A 51 3.90 -8.19 1.02
CA PRO A 51 3.54 -9.52 1.55
C PRO A 51 3.90 -9.74 3.01
N ARG A 52 5.08 -9.28 3.46
CA ARG A 52 5.53 -9.42 4.85
C ARG A 52 4.62 -8.68 5.83
N VAL A 53 4.25 -7.43 5.49
CA VAL A 53 3.36 -6.62 6.34
C VAL A 53 1.95 -7.22 6.36
N ARG A 54 1.49 -7.74 5.22
CA ARG A 54 0.21 -8.44 5.10
C ARG A 54 0.16 -9.69 6.00
N GLU A 55 1.17 -10.54 5.93
CA GLU A 55 1.29 -11.74 6.77
C GLU A 55 1.27 -11.39 8.28
N TYR A 56 1.99 -10.34 8.68
CA TYR A 56 2.00 -9.87 10.05
C TYR A 56 0.59 -9.46 10.54
N TYR A 57 -0.12 -8.62 9.77
CA TYR A 57 -1.46 -8.19 10.15
C TYR A 57 -2.51 -9.29 10.03
N ASP A 58 -2.35 -10.25 9.10
CA ASP A 58 -3.21 -11.43 9.05
C ASP A 58 -3.06 -12.30 10.29
N GLY A 59 -1.84 -12.44 10.81
CA GLY A 59 -1.58 -13.10 12.09
C GLY A 59 -2.31 -12.42 13.26
N ILE A 60 -2.20 -11.09 13.36
CA ILE A 60 -2.94 -10.29 14.35
C ILE A 60 -4.45 -10.50 14.17
N ARG A 61 -4.96 -10.39 12.95
CA ARG A 61 -6.38 -10.55 12.66
C ARG A 61 -6.90 -11.93 13.06
N GLN A 62 -6.15 -13.00 12.80
CA GLN A 62 -6.53 -14.34 13.23
C GLN A 62 -6.53 -14.48 14.75
N ARG A 63 -5.54 -13.89 15.42
CA ARG A 63 -5.37 -13.89 16.87
C ARG A 63 -6.51 -13.16 17.60
N PHE A 64 -7.02 -12.07 17.03
CA PHE A 64 -8.06 -11.21 17.61
C PHE A 64 -9.44 -11.39 16.99
N LYS A 65 -9.64 -12.37 16.11
CA LYS A 65 -10.93 -12.64 15.44
C LYS A 65 -12.10 -13.02 16.36
N GLY A 66 -11.86 -13.12 17.68
CA GLY A 66 -12.86 -13.47 18.68
C GLY A 66 -13.33 -14.91 18.53
N GLY A 67 -13.09 -15.75 19.54
CA GLY A 67 -13.57 -17.14 19.55
C GLY A 67 -12.52 -18.21 19.85
N LEU A 68 -11.23 -17.86 19.91
CA LEU A 68 -10.21 -18.79 20.41
C LEU A 68 -10.14 -18.72 21.95
N PRO A 69 -10.17 -19.87 22.65
CA PRO A 69 -10.05 -19.94 24.11
C PRO A 69 -8.81 -19.20 24.62
N LYS A 70 -8.91 -18.59 25.81
CA LYS A 70 -7.84 -17.78 26.42
C LYS A 70 -6.52 -18.54 26.55
N GLU A 71 -6.53 -19.87 26.57
CA GLU A 71 -5.32 -20.69 26.71
C GLU A 71 -4.44 -20.71 25.44
N VAL A 72 -5.02 -20.50 24.25
CA VAL A 72 -4.28 -20.48 22.97
C VAL A 72 -3.70 -19.10 22.67
N GLN A 73 -4.02 -18.15 23.53
CA GLN A 73 -3.69 -16.76 23.35
C GLN A 73 -2.26 -16.47 23.86
N ASN A 74 -1.22 -16.86 23.10
CA ASN A 74 0.15 -16.43 23.40
C ASN A 74 0.24 -14.90 23.39
N PHE A 75 0.46 -14.31 24.57
CA PHE A 75 0.77 -12.91 24.73
C PHE A 75 2.24 -12.74 24.33
N ILE A 76 2.51 -11.93 23.31
CA ILE A 76 3.88 -11.51 23.02
C ILE A 76 4.24 -10.57 24.17
N GLU A 77 5.09 -11.03 25.11
CA GLU A 77 5.74 -10.10 26.03
C GLU A 77 6.59 -9.15 25.19
N TYR A 78 6.32 -7.85 25.33
CA TYR A 78 7.24 -6.84 24.85
C TYR A 78 8.50 -6.91 25.72
N GLN A 79 9.60 -7.34 25.11
CA GLN A 79 10.96 -7.15 25.63
C GLN A 79 11.47 -5.78 25.20
#